data_AF-A0A955PS20-F1
#
_entry.id   AF-A0A955PS20-F1
#
_cell.length_a   1.000
_cell.length_b   1.000
_cell.length_c   1.000
_cell.angle_alpha   90.00
_cell.angle_beta   90.00
_cell.angle_gamma   90.00
#
_symmetry.space_group_name_H-M   'P 1'
#
loop_
_entity.id
_entity.type
_entity.pdbx_description
1 polymer ?
#
loop_
_entity_poly.entity_id
_entity_poly.type
_entity_poly.pdbx_seq_one_letter_code
_entity_poly.pdbx_strand_id
1 'polypeptide(L)'
;IAPDIGIALDTTLACDTPGVEAENAITQLGEGVGLTVKDGSLIADHDLYKEFETLAKKKKIKHQPNLLTRGGTDGGAIQRAHDGAKTITLSLPTRYIHSSTETVDLSDLEAKIALTMEYMKGHEKKA
;
A
#
# COMPACT_ATOMS: atom_id res chain seq x y z
N ILE A 1 1.40 -22.84 -0.83
CA ILE A 1 2.44 -22.21 0.03
C ILE A 1 1.67 -21.51 1.15
N ALA A 2 2.00 -21.71 2.42
CA ALA A 2 1.31 -21.09 3.56
C ALA A 2 2.23 -20.04 4.20
N PRO A 3 2.17 -18.76 3.76
CA PRO A 3 3.05 -17.71 4.28
C PRO A 3 2.54 -17.16 5.61
N ASP A 4 3.46 -16.80 6.50
CA ASP A 4 3.12 -16.06 7.74
C ASP A 4 2.71 -14.62 7.43
N ILE A 5 3.37 -14.01 6.43
CA ILE A 5 3.18 -12.61 6.01
C ILE A 5 3.01 -12.53 4.49
N GLY A 6 1.95 -11.86 4.08
CA GLY A 6 1.65 -11.50 2.70
C GLY A 6 1.82 -10.00 2.45
N ILE A 7 2.57 -9.63 1.41
CA ILE A 7 2.74 -8.23 1.01
C ILE A 7 2.29 -8.09 -0.43
N ALA A 8 1.17 -7.40 -0.65
CA ALA A 8 0.74 -7.04 -1.99
C ALA A 8 1.38 -5.72 -2.42
N LEU A 9 1.94 -5.69 -3.62
CA LEU A 9 2.50 -4.48 -4.22
C LEU A 9 1.57 -4.01 -5.33
N ASP A 10 0.55 -3.24 -4.98
CA ASP A 10 -0.51 -2.86 -5.91
C ASP A 10 -0.56 -1.34 -6.14
N THR A 11 -1.44 -0.89 -7.02
CA THR A 11 -1.78 0.52 -7.21
C THR A 11 -3.00 0.91 -6.35
N THR A 12 -3.23 2.20 -6.16
CA THR A 12 -4.48 2.72 -5.60
C THR A 12 -4.86 4.04 -6.25
N LEU A 13 -6.13 4.40 -6.11
CA LEU A 13 -6.66 5.66 -6.57
C LEU A 13 -5.97 6.82 -5.84
N ALA A 14 -5.52 7.82 -6.59
CA ALA A 14 -5.25 9.13 -6.00
C ALA A 14 -6.56 9.87 -5.72
N CYS A 15 -7.36 10.12 -6.77
CA CYS A 15 -8.58 10.92 -6.69
C CYS A 15 -8.32 12.37 -6.20
N ASP A 16 -7.13 12.90 -6.49
CA ASP A 16 -6.67 14.25 -6.14
C ASP A 16 -6.78 15.24 -7.32
N THR A 17 -7.65 14.95 -8.29
CA THR A 17 -7.85 15.73 -9.52
C THR A 17 -8.95 16.78 -9.36
N PRO A 18 -8.91 17.89 -10.13
CA PRO A 18 -9.96 18.91 -10.10
C PRO A 18 -11.37 18.31 -10.32
N GLY A 19 -12.33 18.74 -9.50
CA GLY A 19 -13.71 18.27 -9.54
C GLY A 19 -14.02 17.06 -8.66
N VAL A 20 -13.02 16.53 -7.94
CA VAL A 20 -13.22 15.53 -6.88
C VAL A 20 -13.23 16.24 -5.53
N GLU A 21 -14.28 16.02 -4.74
CA GLU A 21 -14.35 16.53 -3.37
C GLU A 21 -13.23 15.92 -2.52
N ALA A 22 -12.64 16.70 -1.60
CA ALA A 22 -11.51 16.27 -0.78
C ALA A 22 -11.80 14.99 0.03
N GLU A 23 -13.05 14.78 0.43
CA GLU A 23 -13.52 13.59 1.15
C GLU A 23 -13.47 12.30 0.31
N ASN A 24 -13.47 12.45 -1.01
CA ASN A 24 -13.38 11.34 -1.97
C ASN A 24 -11.93 11.10 -2.44
N ALA A 25 -10.98 11.97 -2.07
CA ALA A 25 -9.57 11.71 -2.32
C ALA A 25 -9.10 10.53 -1.46
N ILE A 26 -8.42 9.58 -2.08
CA ILE A 26 -7.96 8.35 -1.42
C ILE A 26 -6.48 8.46 -1.06
N THR A 27 -5.66 8.94 -2.00
CA THR A 27 -4.25 9.25 -1.80
C THR A 27 -3.87 10.49 -2.63
N GLN A 28 -2.72 11.10 -2.36
CA GLN A 28 -2.22 12.22 -3.15
C GLN A 28 -0.88 11.85 -3.78
N LEU A 29 -0.70 12.23 -5.05
CA LEU A 29 0.59 12.06 -5.71
C LEU A 29 1.66 12.92 -5.02
N GLY A 30 2.85 12.35 -4.87
CA GLY A 30 3.98 12.97 -4.21
C GLY A 30 3.92 12.90 -2.69
N GLU A 31 2.85 12.35 -2.09
CA GLU A 31 2.70 12.16 -0.64
C GLU A 31 3.22 10.81 -0.11
N GLY A 32 3.96 10.08 -0.95
CA GLY A 32 4.62 8.83 -0.63
C GLY A 32 3.75 7.61 -0.83
N VAL A 33 4.29 6.43 -0.52
CA VAL A 33 3.59 5.15 -0.66
C VAL A 33 2.36 5.08 0.25
N GLY A 34 1.24 4.60 -0.30
CA GLY A 34 0.02 4.33 0.44
C GLY A 34 0.13 3.06 1.28
N LEU A 35 0.05 3.17 2.60
CA LEU A 35 -0.14 2.04 3.49
C LEU A 35 -1.63 1.71 3.57
N THR A 36 -2.04 0.60 2.98
CA THR A 36 -3.47 0.24 2.93
C THR A 36 -3.96 -0.16 4.31
N VAL A 37 -4.90 0.62 4.85
CA VAL A 37 -5.65 0.26 6.06
C VAL A 37 -6.76 -0.71 5.70
N LYS A 38 -7.52 -0.38 4.64
CA LYS A 38 -8.52 -1.27 4.03
C LYS A 38 -8.74 -0.94 2.57
N ASP A 39 -9.18 -1.94 1.82
CA ASP A 39 -9.91 -1.80 0.57
C ASP A 39 -11.23 -2.60 0.64
N GLY A 40 -11.90 -2.83 -0.49
CA GLY A 40 -13.13 -3.63 -0.55
C GLY A 40 -12.91 -5.15 -0.44
N SER A 41 -11.67 -5.64 -0.44
CA SER A 41 -11.31 -7.06 -0.39
C SER A 41 -10.37 -7.43 0.78
N LEU A 42 -9.75 -6.47 1.46
CA LEU A 42 -8.75 -6.60 2.51
C LEU A 42 -8.99 -5.58 3.64
N ILE A 43 -8.82 -6.04 4.89
CA ILE A 43 -8.47 -5.17 6.03
C ILE A 43 -7.08 -5.59 6.49
N ALA A 44 -6.12 -4.67 6.49
CA ALA A 44 -4.74 -5.00 6.83
C ALA A 44 -4.60 -5.47 8.28
N ASP A 45 -3.66 -6.39 8.52
CA ASP A 45 -3.29 -6.77 9.89
C ASP A 45 -2.77 -5.54 10.65
N HIS A 46 -3.35 -5.26 11.81
CA HIS A 46 -3.09 -4.04 12.58
C HIS A 46 -1.62 -3.91 12.99
N ASP A 47 -1.02 -5.01 13.47
CA ASP A 47 0.35 -5.00 13.97
C ASP A 47 1.35 -4.89 12.81
N LEU A 48 1.06 -5.57 11.69
CA LEU A 48 1.85 -5.45 10.47
C LEU A 48 1.79 -4.03 9.89
N TYR A 49 0.60 -3.40 9.86
CA TYR A 49 0.46 -2.00 9.48
C TYR A 49 1.32 -1.09 10.35
N LYS A 50 1.28 -1.27 11.67
CA LYS A 50 2.08 -0.50 12.63
C LYS A 50 3.58 -0.73 12.45
N GLU A 51 3.98 -1.96 12.10
CA GLU A 51 5.36 -2.30 11.80
C GLU A 51 5.87 -1.51 10.58
N PHE A 52 5.13 -1.53 9.47
CA PHE A 52 5.46 -0.77 8.26
C PHE A 52 5.46 0.75 8.49
N GLU A 53 4.44 1.28 9.20
CA GLU A 53 4.36 2.69 9.56
C GLU A 53 5.58 3.13 10.39
N THR A 54 5.95 2.33 11.39
CA THR A 54 7.11 2.61 12.26
C THR A 54 8.41 2.53 11.47
N LEU A 55 8.56 1.55 10.59
CA LEU A 55 9.73 1.40 9.73
C LEU A 55 9.87 2.61 8.80
N ALA A 56 8.79 3.02 8.14
CA ALA A 56 8.77 4.18 7.26
C ALA A 56 9.18 5.46 8.00
N LYS A 57 8.62 5.70 9.20
CA LYS A 57 9.00 6.84 10.06
C LYS A 57 10.48 6.79 10.45
N LYS A 58 10.97 5.63 10.91
CA LYS A 58 12.38 5.45 11.32
C LYS A 58 13.35 5.69 10.17
N LYS A 59 12.99 5.28 8.96
CA LYS A 59 13.81 5.41 7.74
C LYS A 59 13.57 6.72 6.99
N LYS A 60 12.67 7.58 7.48
CA LYS A 60 12.25 8.83 6.83
C LYS A 60 11.74 8.62 5.41
N ILE A 61 11.04 7.50 5.19
CA ILE A 61 10.39 7.19 3.91
C ILE A 61 9.00 7.81 3.93
N LYS A 62 8.70 8.64 2.92
CA LYS A 62 7.41 9.31 2.80
C LYS A 62 6.31 8.26 2.58
N HIS A 63 5.23 8.36 3.33
CA HIS A 63 4.11 7.43 3.29
C HIS A 63 2.83 8.14 3.73
N GLN A 64 1.70 7.61 3.30
CA GLN A 64 0.37 8.10 3.63
C GLN A 64 -0.56 6.92 3.94
N PRO A 65 -1.60 7.08 4.77
CA PRO A 65 -2.64 6.07 4.89
C PRO A 65 -3.41 5.95 3.57
N ASN A 66 -3.77 4.73 3.18
CA ASN A 66 -4.64 4.44 2.05
C ASN A 66 -5.92 3.77 2.56
N LEU A 67 -7.06 4.45 2.38
CA LEU A 67 -8.37 3.93 2.74
C LEU A 67 -9.26 3.89 1.51
N LEU A 68 -9.22 2.78 0.78
CA LEU A 68 -10.01 2.61 -0.43
C LEU A 68 -11.43 2.16 -0.04
N THR A 69 -12.44 2.94 -0.43
CA THR A 69 -13.85 2.64 -0.09
C THR A 69 -14.43 1.53 -0.97
N ARG A 70 -14.01 1.46 -2.23
CA ARG A 70 -14.44 0.47 -3.22
C ARG A 70 -13.32 0.11 -4.18
N GLY A 71 -13.30 -1.15 -4.62
CA GLY A 71 -12.17 -1.75 -5.33
C GLY A 71 -11.47 -2.75 -4.42
N GLY A 72 -10.51 -3.48 -4.93
CA GLY A 72 -9.77 -4.46 -4.14
C GLY A 72 -8.43 -4.74 -4.78
N THR A 73 -7.50 -5.21 -3.97
CA THR A 73 -6.15 -5.55 -4.40
C THR A 73 -5.91 -7.04 -4.26
N ASP A 74 -4.79 -7.52 -4.80
CA ASP A 74 -4.34 -8.91 -4.63
C ASP A 74 -4.15 -9.28 -3.15
N GLY A 75 -3.98 -8.28 -2.27
CA GLY A 75 -3.91 -8.46 -0.82
C GLY A 75 -5.14 -9.18 -0.25
N GLY A 76 -6.33 -8.97 -0.82
CA GLY A 76 -7.53 -9.70 -0.37
C GLY A 76 -7.46 -11.20 -0.67
N ALA A 77 -6.90 -11.58 -1.82
CA ALA A 77 -6.70 -12.98 -2.17
C ALA A 77 -5.62 -13.63 -1.29
N ILE A 78 -4.51 -12.90 -1.05
CA ILE A 78 -3.42 -13.36 -0.18
C ILE A 78 -3.94 -13.57 1.26
N GLN A 79 -4.71 -12.62 1.79
CA GLN A 79 -5.26 -12.71 3.15
C GLN A 79 -6.14 -13.95 3.36
N ARG A 80 -6.87 -14.39 2.32
CA ARG A 80 -7.79 -15.54 2.37
C ARG A 80 -7.15 -16.85 1.90
N ALA A 81 -5.88 -16.85 1.47
CA ALA A 81 -5.23 -18.05 0.98
C ALA A 81 -4.96 -19.03 2.12
N HIS A 82 -5.24 -20.32 1.91
CA HIS A 82 -5.08 -21.39 2.91
C HIS A 82 -5.78 -21.05 4.24
N ASP A 83 -5.04 -21.10 5.35
CA ASP A 83 -5.56 -20.79 6.69
C ASP A 83 -5.51 -19.27 7.00
N GLY A 84 -5.15 -18.45 6.01
CA GLY A 84 -4.98 -17.02 6.09
C GLY A 84 -3.55 -16.59 6.44
N ALA A 85 -3.18 -15.38 6.00
CA ALA A 85 -1.88 -14.78 6.25
C ALA A 85 -2.04 -13.34 6.74
N LYS A 86 -1.14 -12.88 7.64
CA LYS A 86 -1.07 -11.45 7.98
C LYS A 86 -0.74 -10.69 6.72
N THR A 87 -1.62 -9.79 6.30
CA THR A 87 -1.50 -9.18 4.98
C THR A 87 -1.55 -7.67 5.04
N ILE A 88 -0.73 -7.03 4.23
CA ILE A 88 -0.75 -5.59 3.97
C ILE A 88 -0.56 -5.34 2.47
N THR A 89 -1.20 -4.29 1.95
CA THR A 89 -0.95 -3.80 0.59
C THR A 89 -0.17 -2.48 0.65
N LEU A 90 0.97 -2.43 -0.03
CA LEU A 90 1.71 -1.21 -0.33
C LEU A 90 1.23 -0.65 -1.67
N SER A 91 0.42 0.40 -1.58
CA SER A 91 -0.30 0.97 -2.71
C SER A 91 0.44 2.16 -3.32
N LEU A 92 0.63 2.14 -4.64
CA LEU A 92 1.18 3.26 -5.38
C LEU A 92 0.05 4.25 -5.75
N PRO A 93 0.07 5.50 -5.27
CA PRO A 93 -0.89 6.52 -5.70
C PRO A 93 -0.84 6.71 -7.21
N THR A 94 -1.98 6.52 -7.87
CA THR A 94 -2.06 6.58 -9.33
C THR A 94 -3.31 7.31 -9.79
N ARG A 95 -3.15 8.20 -10.78
CA ARG A 95 -4.23 8.89 -11.47
C ARG A 95 -4.62 8.12 -12.74
N TYR A 96 -5.90 8.22 -13.09
CA TYR A 96 -6.49 7.63 -14.30
C TYR A 96 -6.33 6.10 -14.38
N ILE A 97 -6.41 5.42 -13.22
CA ILE A 97 -6.39 3.95 -13.14
C ILE A 97 -7.42 3.35 -14.11
N HIS A 98 -7.03 2.28 -14.80
CA HIS A 98 -7.80 1.58 -15.85
C HIS A 98 -8.02 2.37 -17.14
N SER A 99 -7.31 3.48 -17.36
CA SER A 99 -7.26 4.15 -18.66
C SER A 99 -6.07 3.64 -19.49
N SER A 100 -5.98 4.06 -20.76
CA SER A 100 -4.81 3.78 -21.60
C SER A 100 -3.53 4.49 -21.15
N THR A 101 -3.65 5.48 -20.25
CA THR A 101 -2.52 6.29 -19.79
C THR A 101 -2.71 6.68 -18.34
N GLU A 102 -1.98 5.98 -17.47
CA GLU A 102 -1.96 6.24 -16.05
C GLU A 102 -0.84 7.22 -15.69
N THR A 103 -0.91 7.81 -14.50
CA THR A 103 0.12 8.76 -14.03
C THR A 103 0.44 8.51 -12.57
N VAL A 104 1.73 8.45 -12.25
CA VAL A 104 2.28 8.28 -10.91
C VAL A 104 3.34 9.35 -10.66
N ASP A 105 3.61 9.65 -9.38
CA ASP A 105 4.79 10.43 -9.02
C ASP A 105 6.01 9.51 -8.83
N LEU A 106 7.16 9.91 -9.36
CA LEU A 106 8.37 9.10 -9.27
C LEU A 106 8.83 8.92 -7.82
N SER A 107 8.65 9.95 -6.98
CA SER A 107 9.04 9.89 -5.57
C SER A 107 8.16 8.92 -4.77
N ASP A 108 6.90 8.71 -5.16
CA ASP A 108 6.02 7.71 -4.54
C ASP A 108 6.48 6.29 -4.88
N LEU A 109 6.89 6.07 -6.14
CA LEU A 109 7.44 4.79 -6.60
C LEU A 109 8.76 4.47 -5.86
N GLU A 110 9.65 5.46 -5.75
CA GLU A 110 10.91 5.32 -5.00
C GLU A 110 10.64 5.01 -3.52
N ALA A 111 9.66 5.68 -2.90
CA ALA A 111 9.26 5.40 -1.53
C ALA A 111 8.72 3.97 -1.36
N LYS A 112 7.89 3.48 -2.29
CA LYS A 112 7.37 2.10 -2.29
C LYS A 112 8.48 1.08 -2.40
N ILE A 113 9.43 1.28 -3.31
CA ILE A 113 10.61 0.42 -3.48
C ILE A 113 11.44 0.43 -2.20
N ALA A 114 11.78 1.61 -1.68
CA ALA A 114 12.61 1.77 -0.49
C ALA A 114 11.99 1.07 0.73
N LEU A 115 10.68 1.27 0.96
CA LEU A 115 10.00 0.66 2.11
C LEU A 115 9.96 -0.87 2.01
N THR A 116 9.67 -1.39 0.81
CA THR A 116 9.68 -2.84 0.55
C THR A 116 11.07 -3.42 0.84
N MET A 117 12.12 -2.81 0.31
CA MET A 117 13.50 -3.28 0.48
C MET A 117 13.96 -3.19 1.94
N GLU A 118 13.64 -2.11 2.66
CA GLU A 118 14.01 -1.98 4.07
C GLU A 118 13.28 -3.01 4.95
N TYR A 119 12.04 -3.36 4.62
CA TYR A 119 11.30 -4.41 5.32
C TYR A 119 11.97 -5.78 5.10
N MET A 120 12.29 -6.13 3.85
CA MET A 120 12.95 -7.40 3.51
C MET A 120 14.31 -7.56 4.20
N LYS A 121 15.17 -6.53 4.22
CA LYS A 121 16.46 -6.54 4.93
C LYS A 121 16.33 -6.81 6.43
N GLY A 122 15.19 -6.46 7.04
CA GLY A 122 14.91 -6.72 8.45
C GLY A 122 14.61 -8.19 8.75
N HIS A 123 14.11 -8.93 7.75
CA HIS A 123 13.78 -10.36 7.86
C HIS A 123 14.95 -11.27 7.49
N GLU A 124 15.83 -10.87 6.57
CA GLU A 124 17.07 -11.61 6.26
C GLU A 124 18.01 -11.73 7.48
N LYS A 125 17.94 -10.80 8.44
CA LYS A 125 18.77 -10.83 9.65
C LYS A 125 18.19 -11.68 10.78
N LYS A 126 16.96 -12.18 10.62
CA LYS A 126 16.24 -13.00 11.61
C LYS A 126 16.18 -14.49 11.23
N ALA A 127 16.54 -14.83 9.99
CA ALA A 127 16.71 -16.19 9.48
C ALA A 127 18.17 -16.64 9.65
#